data_AF-A0A2T1F6Y5-F1
#
_entry.id   AF-A0A2T1F6Y5-F1
#
_cell.length_a   1.000
_cell.length_b   1.000
_cell.length_c   1.000
_cell.angle_alpha   90.00
_cell.angle_beta   90.00
_cell.angle_gamma   90.00
#
_symmetry.space_group_name_H-M   'P 1'
#
loop_
_entity.id
_entity.type
_entity.pdbx_description
1 polymer ?
#
loop_
_entity_poly.entity_id
_entity_poly.type
_entity_poly.pdbx_seq_one_letter_code
_entity_poly.pdbx_strand_id
1 'polypeptide(L)' 'MKIEALKKRLDRNRPMISITIRMPEDVIEDLKRVAPLLGFSGYQPLVRAYRTHLTSFTVLW' A
#
# COMPACT_ATOMS: atom_id res chain seq x y z
N MET A 1 -10.87 -7.51 20.91
CA MET A 1 -10.68 -7.67 19.44
C MET A 1 -10.79 -9.16 19.09
N LYS A 2 -11.70 -9.56 18.21
CA LYS A 2 -11.91 -10.99 17.88
C LYS A 2 -10.73 -11.52 17.05
N ILE A 3 -10.07 -12.57 17.53
CA ILE A 3 -8.94 -13.28 16.88
C ILE A 3 -9.23 -13.66 15.42
N GLU A 4 -10.50 -13.92 15.10
CA GLU A 4 -10.95 -14.27 13.75
C GLU A 4 -10.76 -13.14 12.72
N ALA A 5 -10.93 -11.89 13.14
CA ALA A 5 -10.67 -10.73 12.28
C ALA A 5 -9.17 -10.55 11.99
N LEU A 6 -8.30 -10.92 12.94
CA LEU A 6 -6.85 -10.91 12.75
C LEU A 6 -6.41 -12.00 11.78
N LYS A 7 -6.96 -13.22 11.90
CA LYS A 7 -6.69 -14.32 10.98
C LYS A 7 -7.05 -13.96 9.54
N LYS A 8 -8.20 -13.32 9.31
CA LYS A 8 -8.62 -12.86 7.97
C LYS A 8 -7.68 -11.79 7.38
N ARG A 9 -7.07 -10.94 8.21
CA ARG A 9 -6.08 -9.93 7.76
C ARG A 9 -4.71 -10.52 7.45
N LEU A 10 -4.35 -11.62 8.10
CA LEU A 10 -3.06 -12.30 7.94
C LEU A 10 -3.07 -13.35 6.81
N ASP A 11 -4.24 -13.61 6.21
CA ASP A 11 -4.36 -14.49 5.06
C ASP A 11 -3.54 -13.98 3.87
N ARG A 12 -2.54 -14.77 3.49
CA ARG A 12 -1.61 -14.43 2.40
C ARG A 12 -2.20 -14.72 1.02
N ASN A 13 -3.26 -15.51 0.92
CA ASN A 13 -3.95 -15.87 -0.33
C ASN A 13 -5.07 -14.87 -0.68
N ARG A 14 -4.88 -13.61 -0.31
CA ARG A 14 -5.81 -12.56 -0.72
C ARG A 14 -5.63 -12.23 -2.21
N PRO A 15 -6.73 -12.08 -2.98
CA PRO A 15 -6.64 -11.66 -4.38
C PRO A 15 -5.97 -10.29 -4.46
N MET A 16 -4.86 -10.21 -5.21
CA MET A 16 -4.20 -8.95 -5.52
C MET A 16 -4.81 -8.39 -6.81
N ILE A 17 -5.32 -7.17 -6.74
CA ILE A 17 -5.81 -6.44 -7.92
C ILE A 17 -4.70 -5.53 -8.42
N SER A 18 -4.35 -5.67 -9.70
CA SER A 18 -3.47 -4.74 -10.42
C SER A 18 -4.23 -3.44 -10.68
N ILE A 19 -3.66 -2.32 -10.27
CA ILE A 19 -4.19 -0.99 -10.54
C ILE A 19 -3.19 -0.20 -11.37
N THR A 20 -3.66 0.46 -12.43
CA THR A 20 -2.85 1.37 -13.24
C THR A 20 -3.15 2.79 -12.80
N ILE A 21 -2.15 3.49 -12.25
CA ILE A 21 -2.27 4.88 -11.85
C ILE A 21 -1.44 5.72 -12.81
N ARG A 22 -2.03 6.78 -13.37
CA ARG A 22 -1.28 7.79 -14.12
C ARG A 22 -0.84 8.88 -13.16
N MET A 23 0.45 9.18 -13.17
CA MET A 23 1.04 10.23 -12.34
C MET A 23 2.00 11.07 -13.21
N PRO A 24 2.19 12.35 -12.87
CA PRO A 24 3.22 13.17 -13.49
C PRO A 24 4.63 12.57 -13.30
N GLU A 25 5.51 12.80 -14.27
CA GLU A 25 6.87 12.24 -14.27
C GLU A 25 7.69 12.74 -13.08
N ASP A 26 7.57 14.02 -12.74
CA ASP A 26 8.22 14.66 -11.59
C ASP A 26 7.89 13.95 -10.27
N VAL A 27 6.62 13.59 -10.07
CA VAL A 27 6.19 12.89 -8.85
C VAL A 27 6.78 11.48 -8.80
N ILE A 28 6.90 10.78 -9.93
CA ILE A 28 7.52 9.45 -9.98
C ILE A 28 9.01 9.53 -9.62
N GLU A 29 9.71 10.54 -10.12
CA GLU A 29 11.13 10.75 -9.81
C GLU A 29 11.34 11.06 -8.33
N ASP A 30 10.50 11.89 -7.72
CA ASP A 30 10.58 12.15 -6.28
C ASP A 30 10.25 10.90 -5.46
N LEU A 31 9.25 10.11 -5.85
CA LEU A 31 8.94 8.85 -5.17
C LEU A 31 10.08 7.84 -5.27
N LYS A 32 10.79 7.79 -6.40
CA LYS A 32 11.99 6.95 -6.56
C LYS A 32 13.12 7.38 -5.65
N ARG A 33 13.29 8.69 -5.40
CA ARG A 33 14.29 9.21 -4.45
C ARG A 33 13.91 8.94 -3.00
N VAL A 34 12.64 9.09 -2.65
CA VAL A 34 12.15 8.96 -1.26
C VAL A 34 12.00 7.49 -0.84
N ALA A 35 11.63 6.59 -1.74
CA ALA A 35 11.38 5.18 -1.41
C ALA A 35 12.58 4.48 -0.74
N PRO A 36 13.83 4.59 -1.24
CA PRO A 36 15.00 4.01 -0.57
C PRO A 36 15.25 4.61 0.82
N LEU A 37 15.01 5.92 1.00
CA LEU A 37 15.19 6.60 2.28
C LEU A 37 14.22 6.07 3.35
N LEU A 38 13.03 5.62 2.92
CA LEU A 38 12.01 5.02 3.78
C LEU A 38 12.14 3.49 3.89
N GLY A 39 13.19 2.89 3.32
CA GLY A 39 13.44 1.44 3.39
C GLY A 39 12.61 0.59 2.41
N PHE A 40 12.01 1.21 1.40
CA PHE A 40 11.30 0.51 0.34
C PHE A 40 12.21 0.22 -0.86
N SER A 41 12.01 -0.92 -1.53
CA SER A 41 12.75 -1.29 -2.75
C SER A 41 12.38 -0.45 -3.99
N GLY A 42 11.41 0.47 -3.87
CA GLY A 42 10.99 1.38 -4.94
C GLY A 42 9.66 2.06 -4.62
N TYR A 43 9.17 2.90 -5.53
CA TYR A 43 7.94 3.66 -5.34
C TYR A 43 6.68 2.77 -5.31
N GLN A 44 6.66 1.65 -6.04
CA GLN A 44 5.52 0.72 -6.05
C GLN A 44 5.22 0.13 -4.66
N PRO A 45 6.21 -0.41 -3.91
CA PRO A 45 6.03 -0.78 -2.51
C PRO A 45 5.56 0.38 -1.61
N LEU A 46 6.11 1.59 -1.80
CA LEU A 46 5.75 2.79 -1.03
C LEU A 46 4.28 3.16 -1.23
N VAL A 47 3.80 3.17 -2.47
CA VAL A 47 2.38 3.46 -2.81
C VAL A 47 1.44 2.39 -2.23
N ARG A 48 1.85 1.11 -2.24
CA ARG A 48 1.08 0.03 -1.62
C ARG A 48 0.97 0.17 -0.10
N ALA A 49 2.03 0.64 0.56
CA ALA A 49 2.02 0.89 2.00
C ALA A 49 1.03 2.01 2.35
N TYR A 50 1.00 3.10 1.58
CA TYR A 50 0.06 4.20 1.79
C TYR A 50 -1.41 3.77 1.69
N ARG A 51 -1.75 2.90 0.71
CA ARG A 51 -3.11 2.34 0.56
C ARG A 51 -3.55 1.49 1.76
N THR A 52 -2.62 0.78 2.39
CA THR A 52 -2.92 -0.06 3.56
C THR A 52 -3.34 0.80 4.76
N HIS A 53 -2.81 2.02 4.87
CA HIS A 53 -3.21 2.97 5.91
C HIS A 53 -4.61 3.54 5.67
N LEU A 54 -4.96 3.91 4.43
CA LEU A 54 -6.29 4.46 4.10
C LEU A 54 -7.43 3.44 4.17
N THR A 55 -7.17 2.17 3.87
CA THR A 55 -8.20 1.13 3.97
C THR A 55 -8.58 0.77 5.40
N SER A 56 -7.81 1.18 6.43
CA SER A 56 -8.29 1.11 7.82
C SER A 56 -9.30 2.22 8.16
N PHE A 57 -9.38 3.28 7.36
CA PHE A 57 -10.28 4.42 7.58
C PHE A 57 -11.65 4.23 6.90
N THR A 58 -11.74 3.36 5.89
CA THR A 58 -12.97 3.16 5.08
C THR A 58 -13.85 2.00 5.56
N VAL A 59 -13.46 1.24 6.59
CA VAL A 59 -14.28 0.14 7.17
C VAL A 59 -14.97 0.57 8.47
N LEU A 60 -15.10 1.88 8.70
CA LEU A 60 -15.77 2.49 9.85
C LEU A 60 -16.97 3.38 9.48
N TRP A 61 -17.48 3.27 8.25
CA TRP A 61 -18.75 3.84 7.79
C TRP A 61 -19.49 2.84 6.90
#